data_AF-A0A7J4FR33-F1
#
_entry.id   AF-A0A7J4FR33-F1
#
_cell.length_a   1.000
_cell.length_b   1.000
_cell.length_c   1.000
_cell.angle_alpha   90.00
_cell.angle_beta   90.00
_cell.angle_gamma   90.00
#
_symmetry.space_group_name_H-M   'P 1'
#
loop_
_entity.id
_entity.type
_entity.pdbx_description
1 polymer ?
#
loop_
_entity_poly.entity_id
_entity_poly.type
_entity_poly.pdbx_seq_one_letter_code
_entity_poly.pdbx_strand_id
1 'polypeptide(L)'
;MQSGDRGGQARKTDISLLDKFGVFSMALASIYLIYKSIFPIIFNLTGDFDKFDFIANLIILAIGIGVLYGAIVFARRTVLYAQSIDHAFEDIYPKIEPVLREVVSIQVDLEMMSGRLDTINTSIEHLKKQMQPGDGGGGTGADTGVAAGTSVTAFLHLVMLVNITLGVFIFLLQYPRWYVPYVLTMLYLVWWLAVTTEYDLWKVPGSWTWVFVPILIVPTISIVTDILAGSYLLLAWMAIGLMVYTSAYYLWGRYLVRGILPYDLHRRLKPGHTKLHSLYRHRESREPQESQEPQKSGNGR
;
A
#
# COMPACT_ATOMS: atom_id res chain seq x y z
N MET A 1 4.66 57.56 8.95
CA MET A 1 3.68 56.51 9.34
C MET A 1 3.88 55.35 8.36
N GLN A 2 4.82 54.42 8.51
CA GLN A 2 5.21 53.57 9.65
C GLN A 2 4.01 52.80 10.22
N SER A 3 3.84 51.55 9.75
CA SER A 3 3.19 50.39 10.38
C SER A 3 2.81 49.41 9.25
N GLY A 4 3.15 48.14 9.24
CA GLY A 4 3.78 47.33 10.25
C GLY A 4 4.28 46.06 9.59
N ASP A 5 5.56 45.82 9.84
CA ASP A 5 6.26 44.55 9.80
C ASP A 5 5.36 43.40 10.31
N ARG A 6 4.93 42.52 9.40
CA ARG A 6 4.34 41.23 9.75
C ARG A 6 5.26 40.14 9.26
N GLY A 7 6.36 40.01 9.99
CA GLY A 7 6.82 38.75 10.56
C GLY A 7 6.68 37.55 9.64
N GLY A 8 7.71 37.35 8.82
CA GLY A 8 8.07 36.03 8.32
C GLY A 8 8.36 35.12 9.50
N GLN A 9 7.31 34.49 10.04
CA GLN A 9 7.48 33.30 10.85
C GLN A 9 7.96 32.20 9.92
N ALA A 10 9.29 32.06 9.87
CA ALA A 10 9.95 30.85 9.41
C ALA A 10 9.28 29.68 10.10
N ARG A 11 8.41 29.00 9.36
CA ARG A 11 7.72 27.79 9.77
C ARG A 11 8.83 26.75 9.89
N LYS A 12 9.40 26.61 11.10
CA LYS A 12 10.34 25.54 11.42
C LYS A 12 9.69 24.26 10.93
N THR A 13 10.26 23.70 9.87
CA THR A 13 9.93 22.38 9.37
C THR A 13 10.13 21.44 10.55
N ASP A 14 9.02 21.03 11.16
CA ASP A 14 9.00 20.02 12.21
C ASP A 14 9.42 18.71 11.56
N ILE A 15 10.74 18.54 11.45
CA ILE A 15 11.37 17.23 11.31
C ILE A 15 10.75 16.38 12.42
N SER A 16 9.98 15.38 12.01
CA SER A 16 9.17 14.51 12.86
C SER A 16 9.94 14.19 14.14
N LEU A 17 9.35 14.52 15.29
CA LEU A 17 9.95 14.22 16.60
C LEU A 17 10.37 12.75 16.70
N LEU A 18 9.69 11.88 15.95
CA LEU A 18 9.96 10.46 15.83
C LEU A 18 11.31 10.17 15.14
N ASP A 19 11.69 10.92 14.10
CA ASP A 19 12.99 10.75 13.42
C ASP A 19 14.14 11.22 14.31
N LYS A 20 13.95 12.34 15.02
CA LYS A 20 14.92 12.83 16.01
C LYS A 20 15.08 11.84 17.17
N PHE A 21 13.97 11.27 17.63
CA PHE A 21 13.98 10.26 18.69
C PHE A 21 14.63 8.95 18.23
N GLY A 22 14.39 8.53 16.98
CA GLY A 22 15.02 7.34 16.40
C GLY A 22 16.54 7.45 16.32
N VAL A 23 17.06 8.57 15.83
CA VAL A 23 18.50 8.82 15.77
C VAL A 23 19.12 8.92 17.17
N PHE A 24 18.43 9.60 18.10
CA PHE A 24 18.88 9.68 19.50
C PHE A 24 18.91 8.29 20.16
N SER A 25 17.89 7.47 19.93
CA SER A 25 17.81 6.10 20.44
C SER A 25 18.91 5.20 19.85
N MET A 26 19.20 5.32 18.55
CA MET A 26 20.29 4.57 17.91
C MET A 26 21.66 4.96 18.47
N ALA A 27 21.89 6.25 18.69
CA ALA A 27 23.13 6.75 19.29
C ALA A 27 23.29 6.25 20.74
N LEU A 28 22.21 6.30 21.54
CA LEU A 28 22.22 5.85 22.93
C LEU A 28 22.47 4.33 23.03
N ALA A 29 21.82 3.54 22.17
CA ALA A 29 21.99 2.09 22.11
C ALA A 29 23.42 1.70 21.70
N SER A 30 24.00 2.43 20.74
CA SER A 30 25.38 2.23 20.32
C SER A 30 26.39 2.54 21.42
N ILE A 31 26.23 3.67 22.12
CA ILE A 31 27.08 4.03 23.27
C ILE A 31 26.99 2.97 24.37
N TYR A 32 25.79 2.47 24.65
CA TYR A 32 25.56 1.41 25.63
C TYR A 32 26.24 0.10 25.24
N LEU A 33 26.16 -0.31 23.97
CA LEU A 33 26.86 -1.50 23.46
C LEU A 33 28.38 -1.37 23.56
N ILE A 34 28.94 -0.21 23.21
CA ILE A 34 30.38 0.07 23.34
C ILE A 34 30.81 -0.01 24.81
N TYR A 35 30.04 0.61 25.71
CA TYR A 35 30.32 0.58 27.15
C TYR A 35 30.31 -0.85 27.70
N LYS A 36 29.27 -1.63 27.37
CA LYS A 36 29.14 -3.03 27.80
C LYS A 36 30.28 -3.90 27.26
N SER A 37 30.76 -3.62 26.05
CA SER A 37 31.79 -4.41 25.38
C SER A 37 33.22 -4.08 25.84
N ILE A 38 33.48 -2.84 26.29
CA ILE A 38 34.82 -2.41 26.71
C ILE A 38 35.30 -3.11 27.98
N PHE A 39 34.40 -3.29 28.95
CA PHE A 39 34.75 -3.89 30.25
C PHE A 39 35.28 -5.34 30.15
N PRO A 40 34.60 -6.26 29.46
CA PRO A 40 35.08 -7.64 29.30
C PRO A 40 36.34 -7.72 28.42
N ILE A 41 36.55 -6.81 27.47
CA ILE A 41 37.80 -6.75 26.69
C ILE A 41 38.98 -6.42 27.60
N ILE A 42 38.85 -5.41 28.48
CA ILE A 42 39.91 -5.03 29.43
C ILE A 42 40.19 -6.17 30.42
N PHE A 43 39.12 -6.82 30.91
CA PHE A 43 39.25 -7.94 31.85
C PHE A 43 39.94 -9.16 31.21
N ASN A 44 39.54 -9.54 29.99
CA ASN A 44 40.19 -10.64 29.26
C ASN A 44 41.63 -10.32 28.85
N LEU A 45 42.00 -9.04 28.69
CA LEU A 45 43.39 -8.64 28.40
C LEU A 45 44.32 -8.72 29.63
N THR A 46 43.76 -8.62 30.84
CA THR A 46 44.52 -8.51 32.10
C THR A 46 44.43 -9.77 32.97
N GLY A 47 43.45 -10.65 32.70
CA GLY A 47 43.16 -11.87 33.44
C GLY A 47 43.37 -13.15 32.62
N ASP A 48 42.50 -14.14 32.84
CA ASP A 48 42.56 -15.45 32.18
C ASP A 48 42.02 -15.35 30.75
N PHE A 49 42.85 -15.72 29.77
CA PHE A 49 42.61 -15.37 28.37
C PHE A 49 41.72 -16.41 27.67
N ASP A 50 40.40 -16.24 27.78
CA ASP A 50 39.47 -17.00 26.94
C ASP A 50 39.35 -16.35 25.55
N LYS A 51 39.87 -17.08 24.55
CA LYS A 51 39.89 -16.65 23.14
C LYS A 51 38.48 -16.46 22.58
N PHE A 52 37.52 -17.28 22.99
CA PHE A 52 36.17 -17.24 22.45
C PHE A 52 35.43 -15.98 22.91
N ASP A 53 35.50 -15.69 24.21
CA ASP A 53 34.90 -14.49 24.79
C ASP A 53 35.55 -13.21 24.27
N PHE A 54 36.87 -13.22 24.06
CA PHE A 54 37.55 -12.08 23.45
C PHE A 54 37.04 -11.77 22.04
N ILE A 55 36.90 -12.80 21.19
CA ILE A 55 36.41 -12.64 19.80
C ILE A 55 34.95 -12.18 19.80
N ALA A 56 34.09 -12.79 20.64
CA ALA A 56 32.68 -12.41 20.73
C ALA A 56 32.52 -10.94 21.14
N ASN A 57 33.27 -10.48 22.14
CA ASN A 57 33.27 -9.08 22.57
C ASN A 57 33.84 -8.14 21.51
N LEU A 58 34.87 -8.55 20.75
CA LEU A 58 35.41 -7.74 19.66
C LEU A 58 34.38 -7.52 18.54
N ILE A 59 33.60 -8.55 18.20
CA ILE A 59 32.52 -8.45 17.20
C ILE A 59 31.42 -7.50 17.69
N ILE A 60 31.03 -7.60 18.96
CA ILE A 60 30.02 -6.72 19.57
C ILE A 60 30.50 -5.26 19.57
N LEU A 61 31.77 -5.02 19.88
CA LEU A 61 32.40 -3.69 19.79
C LEU A 61 32.34 -3.14 18.36
N ALA A 62 32.70 -3.96 17.37
CA ALA A 62 32.69 -3.56 15.96
C ALA A 62 31.28 -3.20 15.49
N ILE A 63 30.26 -3.98 15.90
CA ILE A 63 28.85 -3.67 15.64
C ILE A 63 28.46 -2.35 16.31
N GLY A 64 28.85 -2.14 17.58
CA GLY A 64 28.58 -0.90 18.31
C GLY A 64 29.13 0.34 17.59
N ILE A 65 30.39 0.29 17.16
CA ILE A 65 31.04 1.37 16.39
C ILE A 65 30.37 1.57 15.02
N GLY A 66 30.03 0.47 14.33
CA GLY A 66 29.33 0.53 13.04
C GLY A 66 27.96 1.20 13.14
N VAL A 67 27.19 0.89 14.18
CA VAL A 67 25.89 1.54 14.45
C VAL A 67 26.08 3.01 14.80
N LEU A 68 27.13 3.38 15.57
CA LEU A 68 27.43 4.78 15.88
C LEU A 68 27.71 5.58 14.60
N TYR A 69 28.56 5.02 13.74
CA TYR A 69 28.91 5.64 12.47
C TYR A 69 27.69 5.78 11.55
N GLY A 70 26.86 4.73 11.47
CA GLY A 70 25.60 4.75 10.73
C GLY A 70 24.63 5.83 11.23
N ALA A 71 24.48 5.98 12.56
CA ALA A 71 23.64 7.02 13.16
C ALA A 71 24.15 8.43 12.81
N ILE A 72 25.47 8.65 12.82
CA ILE A 72 26.09 9.94 12.44
C ILE A 72 25.87 10.25 10.95
N VAL A 73 26.06 9.27 10.06
CA VAL A 73 25.86 9.43 8.62
C VAL A 73 24.39 9.69 8.30
N PHE A 74 23.49 8.97 8.96
CA PHE A 74 22.05 9.15 8.81
C PHE A 74 21.61 10.53 9.31
N ALA A 75 22.09 10.97 10.48
CA ALA A 75 21.83 12.32 11.00
C ALA A 75 22.28 13.41 10.01
N ARG A 76 23.47 13.25 9.42
CA ARG A 76 23.98 14.18 8.38
C ARG A 76 23.09 14.19 7.13
N ARG A 77 22.66 13.01 6.64
CA ARG A 77 21.76 12.93 5.49
C ARG A 77 20.43 13.60 5.77
N THR A 78 19.81 13.36 6.92
CA THR A 78 18.51 13.95 7.27
C THR A 78 18.57 15.47 7.30
N VAL A 79 19.65 16.05 7.83
CA VAL A 79 19.87 17.51 7.81
C VAL A 79 20.05 18.04 6.39
N LEU A 80 20.81 17.35 5.53
CA LEU A 80 21.01 17.74 4.14
C LEU A 80 19.73 17.65 3.31
N TYR A 81 18.91 16.61 3.53
CA TYR A 81 17.60 16.48 2.88
C TYR A 81 16.63 17.56 3.30
N ALA A 82 16.60 17.93 4.59
CA ALA A 82 15.77 19.04 5.07
C ALA A 82 16.13 20.37 4.36
N GLN A 83 17.42 20.67 4.23
CA GLN A 83 17.88 21.87 3.52
C GLN A 83 17.59 21.83 2.01
N SER A 84 17.72 20.65 1.38
CA SER A 84 17.48 20.49 -0.05
C SER A 84 15.99 20.57 -0.40
N ILE A 85 15.13 20.08 0.50
CA ILE A 85 13.67 20.13 0.36
C ILE A 85 13.20 21.58 0.50
N ASP A 86 13.63 22.33 1.51
CA ASP A 86 13.20 23.72 1.68
C ASP A 86 13.58 24.57 0.45
N HIS A 87 14.79 24.42 -0.09
CA HIS A 87 15.19 25.12 -1.32
C HIS A 87 14.43 24.65 -2.57
N ALA A 88 14.18 23.34 -2.72
CA ALA A 88 13.41 22.82 -3.85
C ALA A 88 11.94 23.25 -3.79
N PHE A 89 11.34 23.32 -2.61
CA PHE A 89 9.96 23.75 -2.44
C PHE A 89 9.79 25.26 -2.66
N GLU A 90 10.77 26.08 -2.28
CA GLU A 90 10.74 27.53 -2.53
C GLU A 90 10.70 27.87 -4.03
N ASP A 91 11.44 27.11 -4.85
CA ASP A 91 11.45 27.25 -6.32
C ASP A 91 10.22 26.64 -7.03
N ILE A 92 9.59 25.64 -6.40
CA ILE A 92 8.51 24.85 -7.00
C ILE A 92 7.12 25.39 -6.60
N TYR A 93 6.97 26.03 -5.43
CA TYR A 93 5.69 26.60 -4.97
C TYR A 93 4.97 27.51 -5.98
N PRO A 94 5.63 28.49 -6.65
CA PRO A 94 4.94 29.33 -7.63
C PRO A 94 4.50 28.57 -8.89
N LYS A 95 5.04 27.37 -9.14
CA LYS A 95 4.65 26.50 -10.26
C LYS A 95 3.49 25.57 -9.91
N ILE A 96 3.30 25.22 -8.64
CA ILE A 96 2.20 24.35 -8.19
C ILE A 96 0.93 25.17 -7.89
N GLU A 97 1.04 26.43 -7.48
CA GLU A 97 -0.10 27.32 -7.24
C GLU A 97 -1.14 27.38 -8.40
N PRO A 98 -0.74 27.55 -9.68
CA PRO A 98 -1.70 27.54 -10.78
C PRO A 98 -2.38 26.18 -10.96
N VAL A 99 -1.66 25.07 -10.72
CA VAL A 99 -2.21 23.70 -10.84
C VAL A 99 -3.21 23.40 -9.72
N LEU A 100 -2.94 23.85 -8.49
CA LEU A 100 -3.90 23.75 -7.38
C LEU A 100 -5.16 24.58 -7.64
N ARG A 101 -5.02 25.78 -8.20
CA ARG A 101 -6.16 26.63 -8.56
C ARG A 101 -6.99 26.01 -9.69
N GLU A 102 -6.34 25.35 -10.65
CA GLU A 102 -7.01 24.61 -11.72
C GLU A 102 -7.77 23.39 -11.19
N VAL A 103 -7.18 22.60 -10.29
CA VAL A 103 -7.87 21.45 -9.66
C VAL A 103 -9.07 21.87 -8.82
N VAL A 104 -8.97 22.98 -8.09
CA VAL A 104 -10.11 23.56 -7.35
C VAL A 104 -11.20 24.03 -8.32
N SER A 105 -10.85 24.61 -9.47
CA SER A 105 -11.83 25.02 -10.48
C SER A 105 -12.56 23.82 -11.12
N ILE A 106 -11.85 22.72 -11.38
CA ILE A 106 -12.42 21.48 -11.92
C ILE A 106 -13.40 20.84 -10.92
N GLN A 107 -13.10 20.95 -9.61
CA GLN A 107 -13.96 20.40 -8.55
C GLN A 107 -15.29 21.18 -8.45
N VAL A 108 -15.25 22.50 -8.59
CA VAL A 108 -16.44 23.36 -8.64
C VAL A 108 -17.29 23.07 -9.89
N ASP A 109 -16.65 22.85 -11.05
CA ASP A 109 -17.36 22.47 -12.28
C ASP A 109 -18.03 21.08 -12.18
N LEU A 110 -17.39 20.12 -11.50
CA LEU A 110 -17.95 18.80 -11.22
C LEU A 110 -19.17 18.88 -10.29
N GLU A 111 -19.15 19.77 -9.29
CA GLU A 111 -20.27 20.01 -8.37
C GLU A 111 -21.45 20.70 -9.08
N MET A 112 -21.18 21.60 -10.03
CA MET A 112 -22.22 22.15 -10.90
C MET A 112 -22.81 21.09 -11.85
N MET A 113 -21.99 20.17 -12.37
CA MET A 113 -22.46 19.07 -13.21
C MET A 113 -23.31 18.05 -12.44
N SER A 114 -22.93 17.70 -11.21
CA SER A 114 -23.74 16.81 -10.37
C SER A 114 -25.10 17.44 -10.04
N GLY A 115 -25.13 18.74 -9.73
CA GLY A 115 -26.39 19.48 -9.52
C GLY A 115 -27.30 19.51 -10.76
N ARG A 116 -26.72 19.63 -11.97
CA ARG A 116 -27.48 19.54 -13.24
C ARG A 116 -28.00 18.12 -13.51
N LEU A 117 -27.22 17.09 -13.17
CA LEU A 117 -27.64 15.70 -13.30
C LEU A 117 -28.80 15.37 -12.35
N ASP A 118 -28.80 15.90 -11.13
CA ASP A 118 -29.93 15.74 -10.20
C ASP A 118 -31.20 16.44 -10.67
N THR A 119 -31.09 17.62 -11.29
CA THR A 119 -32.25 18.32 -11.87
C THR A 119 -32.81 17.59 -13.10
N ILE A 120 -31.96 16.95 -13.89
CA ILE A 120 -32.39 16.09 -15.00
C ILE A 120 -33.03 14.81 -14.47
N ASN A 121 -32.45 14.17 -13.45
CA ASN A 121 -32.96 12.94 -12.87
C ASN A 121 -34.35 13.16 -12.25
N THR A 122 -34.54 14.25 -11.51
CA THR A 122 -35.85 14.64 -10.98
C THR A 122 -36.85 14.96 -12.09
N SER A 123 -36.43 15.62 -13.17
CA SER A 123 -37.29 15.88 -14.34
C SER A 123 -37.70 14.58 -15.07
N ILE A 124 -36.79 13.61 -15.18
CA ILE A 124 -37.07 12.28 -15.74
C ILE A 124 -38.02 11.50 -14.83
N GLU A 125 -37.90 11.65 -13.51
CA GLU A 125 -38.81 11.01 -12.56
C GLU A 125 -40.23 11.61 -12.60
N HIS A 126 -40.34 12.93 -12.83
CA HIS A 126 -41.61 13.58 -13.10
C HIS A 126 -42.24 13.13 -14.42
N LEU A 127 -41.43 12.95 -15.48
CA LEU A 127 -41.87 12.38 -16.77
C LEU A 127 -42.31 10.90 -16.63
N LYS A 128 -41.58 10.10 -15.86
CA LYS A 128 -41.92 8.70 -15.56
C LYS A 128 -43.23 8.57 -14.80
N LYS A 129 -43.49 9.46 -13.83
CA LYS A 129 -44.78 9.53 -13.11
C LYS A 129 -45.94 9.96 -13.99
N GLN A 130 -45.69 10.72 -15.06
CA GLN A 130 -46.72 11.19 -15.98
C GLN A 130 -47.06 10.18 -17.09
N MET A 131 -46.17 9.21 -17.38
CA MET A 131 -46.33 8.23 -18.47
C MET A 131 -46.76 6.82 -18.04
N GLN A 132 -46.91 6.51 -16.75
CA GLN A 132 -47.16 5.13 -16.32
C GLN A 132 -48.47 4.98 -15.51
N PRO A 133 -49.57 4.49 -16.11
CA PRO A 133 -50.54 3.70 -15.36
C PRO A 133 -49.95 2.29 -15.16
N GLY A 134 -49.94 1.85 -13.90
CA GLY A 134 -49.63 0.52 -13.37
C GLY A 134 -48.89 -0.50 -14.24
N ASP A 135 -47.69 -0.91 -13.80
CA ASP A 135 -47.50 -2.27 -13.29
C ASP A 135 -46.16 -2.38 -12.53
N GLY A 136 -46.11 -3.28 -11.55
CA GLY A 136 -45.01 -3.44 -10.61
C GLY A 136 -43.77 -4.13 -11.17
N GLY A 137 -42.63 -3.94 -10.46
CA GLY A 137 -41.45 -4.78 -10.63
C GLY A 137 -40.13 -4.04 -10.38
N GLY A 138 -39.74 -3.88 -9.11
CA GLY A 138 -38.35 -3.64 -8.74
C GLY A 138 -37.46 -4.82 -9.15
N GLY A 139 -36.17 -4.71 -9.39
CA GLY A 139 -35.18 -3.74 -8.95
C GLY A 139 -33.91 -4.55 -8.65
N THR A 140 -32.90 -4.49 -9.53
CA THR A 140 -31.51 -4.86 -9.21
C THR A 140 -30.60 -4.35 -10.32
N GLY A 141 -30.08 -3.15 -10.12
CA GLY A 141 -28.95 -2.60 -10.86
C GLY A 141 -28.03 -1.95 -9.85
N ALA A 142 -27.17 -2.75 -9.21
CA ALA A 142 -26.19 -2.24 -8.27
C ALA A 142 -24.99 -1.73 -9.07
N ASP A 143 -24.90 -0.41 -9.11
CA ASP A 143 -23.83 0.38 -9.68
C ASP A 143 -22.46 -0.10 -9.23
N THR A 144 -21.65 -0.50 -10.21
CA THR A 144 -20.22 -0.78 -10.03
C THR A 144 -19.44 0.53 -10.04
N GLY A 145 -19.75 1.40 -9.08
CA GLY A 145 -18.99 2.62 -8.79
C GLY A 145 -18.06 2.36 -7.61
N VAL A 146 -16.92 1.70 -7.85
CA VAL A 146 -15.87 1.60 -6.83
C VAL A 146 -15.29 3.01 -6.64
N ALA A 147 -15.72 3.66 -5.57
CA ALA A 147 -15.18 4.93 -5.12
C ALA A 147 -13.67 4.81 -4.96
N ALA A 148 -12.91 5.53 -5.79
CA ALA A 148 -11.45 5.58 -5.76
C ALA A 148 -10.86 6.06 -4.42
N GLY A 149 -11.70 6.63 -3.52
CA GLY A 149 -11.32 6.98 -2.16
C GLY A 149 -11.12 5.79 -1.22
N THR A 150 -11.85 4.68 -1.41
CA THR A 150 -11.79 3.52 -0.51
C THR A 150 -10.46 2.78 -0.62
N SER A 151 -9.84 2.76 -1.80
CA SER A 151 -8.56 2.08 -2.02
C SER A 151 -7.38 2.73 -1.31
N VAL A 152 -7.39 4.05 -1.08
CA VAL A 152 -6.28 4.76 -0.43
C VAL A 152 -6.29 4.47 1.09
N THR A 153 -7.46 4.52 1.72
CA THR A 153 -7.61 4.20 3.15
C THR A 153 -7.27 2.74 3.44
N ALA A 154 -7.73 1.82 2.59
CA ALA A 154 -7.38 0.40 2.68
C ALA A 154 -5.86 0.16 2.56
N PHE A 155 -5.21 0.85 1.61
CA PHE A 155 -3.77 0.80 1.45
C PHE A 155 -3.03 1.34 2.70
N LEU A 156 -3.47 2.47 3.25
CA LEU A 156 -2.91 3.03 4.48
C LEU A 156 -3.06 2.08 5.68
N HIS A 157 -4.23 1.44 5.85
CA HIS A 157 -4.43 0.44 6.89
C HIS A 157 -3.50 -0.77 6.73
N LEU A 158 -3.28 -1.25 5.50
CA LEU A 158 -2.33 -2.34 5.23
C LEU A 158 -0.88 -1.94 5.55
N VAL A 159 -0.46 -0.74 5.14
CA VAL A 159 0.89 -0.24 5.44
C VAL A 159 1.09 -0.08 6.95
N MET A 160 0.10 0.46 7.66
CA MET A 160 0.14 0.56 9.12
C MET A 160 0.23 -0.84 9.77
N LEU A 161 -0.56 -1.80 9.30
CA LEU A 161 -0.55 -3.16 9.81
C LEU A 161 0.81 -3.85 9.60
N VAL A 162 1.42 -3.67 8.43
CA VAL A 162 2.78 -4.17 8.15
C VAL A 162 3.79 -3.61 9.14
N ASN A 163 3.76 -2.29 9.40
CA ASN A 163 4.67 -1.66 10.37
C ASN A 163 4.44 -2.18 11.80
N ILE A 164 3.19 -2.36 12.22
CA ILE A 164 2.87 -2.97 13.52
C ILE A 164 3.43 -4.39 13.59
N THR A 165 3.25 -5.20 12.55
CA THR A 165 3.75 -6.58 12.54
C THR A 165 5.27 -6.63 12.61
N LEU A 166 5.97 -5.74 11.90
CA LEU A 166 7.42 -5.59 11.99
C LEU A 166 7.85 -5.24 13.42
N GLY A 167 7.16 -4.30 14.07
CA GLY A 167 7.40 -3.94 15.47
C GLY A 167 7.22 -5.12 16.42
N VAL A 168 6.16 -5.92 16.23
CA VAL A 168 5.91 -7.15 17.01
C VAL A 168 7.02 -8.18 16.80
N PHE A 169 7.50 -8.38 15.56
CA PHE A 169 8.61 -9.29 15.29
C PHE A 169 9.92 -8.83 15.95
N ILE A 170 10.26 -7.54 15.87
CA ILE A 170 11.45 -6.99 16.54
C ILE A 170 11.34 -7.18 18.05
N PHE A 171 10.16 -6.93 18.63
CA PHE A 171 9.92 -7.16 20.05
C PHE A 171 10.11 -8.63 20.45
N LEU A 172 9.57 -9.57 19.66
CA LEU A 172 9.70 -11.01 19.91
C LEU A 172 11.15 -11.50 19.73
N LEU A 173 11.91 -10.92 18.81
CA LEU A 173 13.34 -11.22 18.64
C LEU A 173 14.17 -10.76 19.84
N GLN A 174 13.81 -9.62 20.45
CA GLN A 174 14.51 -9.09 21.61
C GLN A 174 14.15 -9.84 22.90
N TYR A 175 12.91 -10.32 23.02
CA TYR A 175 12.40 -10.98 24.22
C TYR A 175 11.70 -12.32 23.90
N PRO A 176 12.45 -13.35 23.45
CA PRO A 176 11.90 -14.68 23.26
C PRO A 176 11.55 -15.28 24.62
N ARG A 177 10.25 -15.37 24.91
CA ARG A 177 9.70 -16.00 26.12
C ARG A 177 8.64 -17.03 25.74
N TRP A 178 8.15 -17.76 26.73
CA TRP A 178 7.10 -18.79 26.58
C TRP A 178 5.79 -18.29 25.93
N TYR A 179 5.55 -16.97 25.87
CA TYR A 179 4.36 -16.42 25.22
C TYR A 179 4.47 -16.27 23.68
N VAL A 180 5.66 -16.48 23.09
CA VAL A 180 5.92 -16.27 21.66
C VAL A 180 4.91 -16.97 20.74
N PRO A 181 4.56 -18.26 20.94
CA PRO A 181 3.61 -18.96 20.07
C PRO A 181 2.21 -18.32 20.04
N TYR A 182 1.76 -17.78 21.18
CA TYR A 182 0.44 -17.16 21.29
C TYR A 182 0.41 -15.79 20.61
N VAL A 183 1.47 -14.99 20.77
CA VAL A 183 1.59 -13.69 20.12
C VAL A 183 1.65 -13.85 18.59
N LEU A 184 2.41 -14.83 18.10
CA LEU A 184 2.45 -15.15 16.67
C LEU A 184 1.07 -15.58 16.16
N THR A 185 0.37 -16.47 16.88
CA THR A 185 -0.98 -16.89 16.50
C THR A 185 -1.94 -15.70 16.42
N MET A 186 -1.90 -14.80 17.41
CA MET A 186 -2.68 -13.55 17.37
C MET A 186 -2.34 -12.69 16.16
N LEU A 187 -1.07 -12.62 15.76
CA LEU A 187 -0.64 -11.86 14.58
C LEU A 187 -1.25 -12.41 13.28
N TYR A 188 -1.29 -13.74 13.13
CA TYR A 188 -1.98 -14.39 12.00
C TYR A 188 -3.48 -14.09 12.00
N LEU A 189 -4.12 -14.08 13.18
CA LEU A 189 -5.54 -13.75 13.31
C LEU A 189 -5.84 -12.30 12.95
N VAL A 190 -5.01 -11.35 13.39
CA VAL A 190 -5.16 -9.93 13.03
C VAL A 190 -5.04 -9.74 11.52
N TRP A 191 -4.09 -10.44 10.88
CA TRP A 191 -3.95 -10.42 9.43
C TRP A 191 -5.15 -11.03 8.70
N TRP A 192 -5.65 -12.16 9.18
CA TRP A 192 -6.88 -12.74 8.65
C TRP A 192 -8.06 -11.77 8.78
N LEU A 193 -8.20 -11.12 9.95
CA LEU A 193 -9.27 -10.18 10.22
C LEU A 193 -9.20 -9.00 9.26
N ALA A 194 -8.02 -8.40 9.09
CA ALA A 194 -7.81 -7.25 8.22
C ALA A 194 -8.19 -7.54 6.76
N VAL A 195 -7.80 -8.71 6.24
CA VAL A 195 -8.16 -9.12 4.88
C VAL A 195 -9.66 -9.46 4.79
N THR A 196 -10.23 -10.07 5.82
CA THR A 196 -11.66 -10.43 5.85
C THR A 196 -12.56 -9.21 5.88
N THR A 197 -12.18 -8.17 6.64
CA THR A 197 -12.90 -6.89 6.68
C THR A 197 -12.82 -6.13 5.37
N GLU A 198 -11.66 -6.15 4.70
CA GLU A 198 -11.45 -5.43 3.44
C GLU A 198 -12.33 -5.98 2.30
N TYR A 199 -12.58 -7.29 2.29
CA TYR A 199 -13.31 -7.97 1.21
C TYR A 199 -14.72 -8.42 1.62
N ASP A 200 -15.22 -8.00 2.79
CA ASP A 200 -16.51 -8.43 3.38
C ASP A 200 -16.73 -9.97 3.32
N LEU A 201 -15.67 -10.72 3.61
CA LEU A 201 -15.64 -12.20 3.51
C LEU A 201 -16.40 -12.91 4.64
N TRP A 202 -17.06 -12.16 5.53
CA TRP A 202 -17.78 -12.67 6.71
C TRP A 202 -18.88 -13.67 6.37
N LYS A 203 -19.54 -13.46 5.22
CA LYS A 203 -20.67 -14.28 4.74
C LYS A 203 -20.22 -15.56 4.06
N VAL A 204 -18.94 -15.68 3.70
CA VAL A 204 -18.41 -16.83 2.97
C VAL A 204 -17.95 -17.89 3.98
N PRO A 205 -18.57 -19.08 4.04
CA PRO A 205 -18.20 -20.10 5.01
C PRO A 205 -16.74 -20.56 4.86
N GLY A 206 -16.20 -20.50 3.64
CA GLY A 206 -14.79 -20.82 3.37
C GLY A 206 -13.78 -19.90 4.06
N SER A 207 -14.16 -18.65 4.41
CA SER A 207 -13.30 -17.71 5.13
C SER A 207 -12.94 -18.21 6.53
N TRP A 208 -13.89 -18.86 7.20
CA TRP A 208 -13.72 -19.38 8.56
C TRP A 208 -12.71 -20.52 8.61
N THR A 209 -12.64 -21.35 7.56
CA THR A 209 -11.63 -22.42 7.47
C THR A 209 -10.21 -21.85 7.52
N TRP A 210 -9.97 -20.69 6.90
CA TRP A 210 -8.66 -20.04 6.90
C TRP A 210 -8.23 -19.55 8.29
N VAL A 211 -9.16 -19.28 9.21
CA VAL A 211 -8.87 -18.93 10.62
C VAL A 211 -8.41 -20.14 11.42
N PHE A 212 -9.07 -21.28 11.21
CA PHE A 212 -8.79 -22.48 11.99
C PHE A 212 -7.38 -23.01 11.73
N VAL A 213 -6.90 -22.87 10.50
CA VAL A 213 -5.56 -23.29 10.09
C VAL A 213 -4.46 -22.68 10.99
N PRO A 214 -4.30 -21.35 11.13
CA PRO A 214 -3.28 -20.77 11.99
C PRO A 214 -3.52 -21.05 13.47
N ILE A 215 -4.77 -21.13 13.95
CA ILE A 215 -5.06 -21.46 15.36
C ILE A 215 -4.51 -22.83 15.74
N LEU A 216 -4.60 -23.82 14.85
CA LEU A 216 -4.13 -25.17 15.09
C LEU A 216 -2.64 -25.31 14.76
N ILE A 217 -2.23 -24.85 13.58
CA ILE A 217 -0.90 -25.13 13.03
C ILE A 217 0.18 -24.26 13.68
N VAL A 218 -0.06 -22.97 13.90
CA VAL A 218 0.99 -22.04 14.38
C VAL A 218 1.49 -22.45 15.77
N PRO A 219 0.65 -22.74 16.77
CA PRO A 219 1.13 -23.20 18.08
C PRO A 219 1.89 -24.53 17.99
N THR A 220 1.40 -25.49 17.23
CA THR A 220 2.04 -26.82 17.09
C THR A 220 3.41 -26.71 16.45
N ILE A 221 3.52 -26.02 15.30
CA ILE A 221 4.81 -25.82 14.63
C ILE A 221 5.74 -24.98 15.50
N SER A 222 5.23 -23.96 16.22
CA SER A 222 6.05 -23.15 17.12
C SER A 222 6.67 -24.01 18.22
N ILE A 223 5.88 -24.82 18.93
CA ILE A 223 6.40 -25.68 20.01
C ILE A 223 7.46 -26.65 19.47
N VAL A 224 7.18 -27.31 18.34
CA VAL A 224 8.13 -28.26 17.73
C VAL A 224 9.42 -27.55 17.29
N THR A 225 9.30 -26.41 16.63
CA THR A 225 10.47 -25.68 16.10
C THR A 225 11.31 -25.07 17.21
N ASP A 226 10.70 -24.61 18.30
CA ASP A 226 11.43 -24.07 19.46
C ASP A 226 12.33 -25.13 20.09
N ILE A 227 11.82 -26.37 20.21
CA ILE A 227 12.57 -27.52 20.74
C ILE A 227 13.71 -27.93 19.79
N LEU A 228 13.48 -27.93 18.48
CA LEU A 228 14.45 -28.45 17.51
C LEU A 228 15.54 -27.44 17.10
N ALA A 229 15.17 -26.19 16.87
CA ALA A 229 15.99 -25.22 16.16
C ALA A 229 16.25 -23.91 16.93
N GLY A 230 15.62 -23.76 18.09
CA GLY A 230 15.71 -22.56 18.92
C GLY A 230 14.84 -21.39 18.43
N SER A 231 14.68 -20.41 19.31
CA SER A 231 13.65 -19.37 19.17
C SER A 231 13.89 -18.39 18.00
N TYR A 232 15.15 -18.14 17.62
CA TYR A 232 15.48 -17.26 16.49
C TYR A 232 15.08 -17.88 15.15
N LEU A 233 15.34 -19.18 14.96
CA LEU A 233 14.99 -19.88 13.73
C LEU A 233 13.47 -20.03 13.61
N LEU A 234 12.79 -20.30 14.74
CA LEU A 234 11.33 -20.29 14.82
C LEU A 234 10.74 -18.97 14.33
N LEU A 235 11.25 -17.83 14.83
CA LEU A 235 10.77 -16.51 14.44
C LEU A 235 10.94 -16.25 12.94
N ALA A 236 12.08 -16.65 12.37
CA ALA A 236 12.32 -16.53 10.93
C ALA A 236 11.33 -17.37 10.10
N TRP A 237 11.13 -18.65 10.46
CA TRP A 237 10.17 -19.52 9.78
C TRP A 237 8.74 -19.01 9.91
N MET A 238 8.37 -18.49 11.07
CA MET A 238 7.04 -17.96 11.32
C MET A 238 6.79 -16.65 10.57
N ALA A 239 7.80 -15.81 10.39
CA ALA A 239 7.72 -14.61 9.56
C ALA A 239 7.51 -14.95 8.08
N ILE A 240 8.27 -15.91 7.55
CA ILE A 240 8.10 -16.40 6.18
C ILE A 240 6.72 -17.03 6.01
N GLY A 241 6.29 -17.87 6.96
CA GLY A 241 4.97 -18.47 6.97
C GLY A 241 3.85 -17.42 6.95
N LEU A 242 4.02 -16.32 7.68
CA LEU A 242 3.03 -15.24 7.74
C LEU A 242 2.93 -14.51 6.41
N MET A 243 4.07 -14.21 5.78
CA MET A 243 4.08 -13.61 4.44
C MET A 243 3.39 -14.51 3.42
N VAL A 244 3.66 -15.82 3.44
CA VAL A 244 3.05 -16.78 2.51
C VAL A 244 1.55 -16.89 2.77
N TYR A 245 1.16 -17.06 4.03
CA TYR A 245 -0.25 -17.16 4.45
C TYR A 245 -1.04 -15.92 4.05
N THR A 246 -0.55 -14.72 4.40
CA THR A 246 -1.23 -13.45 4.09
C THR A 246 -1.35 -13.23 2.60
N SER A 247 -0.30 -13.52 1.83
CA SER A 247 -0.32 -13.39 0.36
C SER A 247 -1.31 -14.37 -0.28
N ALA A 248 -1.32 -15.62 0.16
CA ALA A 248 -2.25 -16.63 -0.34
C ALA A 248 -3.70 -16.28 -0.01
N TYR A 249 -3.97 -15.87 1.23
CA TYR A 249 -5.31 -15.47 1.66
C TYR A 249 -5.79 -14.21 0.94
N TYR A 250 -4.90 -13.24 0.74
CA TYR A 250 -5.18 -12.03 -0.03
C TYR A 250 -5.51 -12.35 -1.50
N LEU A 251 -4.73 -13.22 -2.14
CA LEU A 251 -5.01 -13.67 -3.51
C LEU A 251 -6.37 -14.37 -3.60
N TRP A 252 -6.67 -15.23 -2.63
CA TRP A 252 -7.93 -15.97 -2.54
C TRP A 252 -9.13 -15.02 -2.38
N GLY A 253 -9.06 -14.08 -1.43
CA GLY A 253 -10.10 -13.07 -1.22
C GLY A 253 -10.32 -12.20 -2.46
N ARG A 254 -9.23 -11.76 -3.10
CA ARG A 254 -9.31 -11.00 -4.36
C ARG A 254 -9.94 -11.80 -5.49
N TYR A 255 -9.64 -13.10 -5.59
CA TYR A 255 -10.23 -13.98 -6.60
C TYR A 255 -11.75 -14.12 -6.41
N LEU A 256 -12.22 -14.31 -5.18
CA LEU A 256 -13.64 -14.40 -4.86
C LEU A 256 -14.43 -13.14 -5.20
N VAL A 257 -13.89 -11.96 -4.85
CA VAL A 257 -14.62 -10.69 -5.02
C VAL A 257 -14.55 -10.18 -6.47
N ARG A 258 -13.40 -10.32 -7.14
CA ARG A 258 -13.19 -9.73 -8.47
C ARG A 258 -13.32 -10.72 -9.63
N GLY A 259 -13.37 -12.03 -9.36
CA GLY A 259 -13.49 -13.07 -10.39
C GLY A 259 -12.34 -13.13 -11.41
N ILE A 260 -11.24 -12.42 -11.15
CA ILE A 260 -10.10 -12.28 -12.08
C ILE A 260 -8.84 -12.75 -11.35
N LEU A 261 -8.22 -13.84 -11.80
CA LEU A 261 -6.88 -14.21 -11.35
C LEU A 261 -5.85 -13.20 -11.87
N PRO A 262 -4.89 -12.74 -11.05
CA PRO A 262 -3.83 -11.81 -11.48
C PRO A 262 -2.94 -12.39 -12.60
N TYR A 263 -2.92 -13.71 -12.78
CA TYR A 263 -2.12 -14.39 -13.81
C TYR A 263 -2.85 -14.60 -15.14
N ASP A 264 -4.15 -14.28 -15.26
CA ASP A 264 -4.90 -14.44 -16.53
C ASP A 264 -4.75 -13.21 -17.45
N LEU A 265 -3.57 -12.58 -17.42
CA LEU A 265 -3.21 -11.48 -18.32
C LEU A 265 -3.15 -11.96 -19.77
N HIS A 266 -2.87 -13.25 -19.99
CA HIS A 266 -2.82 -13.88 -21.30
C HIS A 266 -4.17 -13.84 -22.02
N ARG A 267 -5.29 -13.88 -21.28
CA ARG A 267 -6.63 -13.79 -21.87
C ARG A 267 -7.02 -12.35 -22.24
N ARG A 268 -6.43 -11.34 -21.60
CA ARG A 268 -6.61 -9.91 -21.94
C ARG A 268 -5.70 -9.43 -23.07
N LEU A 269 -4.58 -10.11 -23.35
CA LEU A 269 -3.71 -9.85 -24.51
C LEU A 269 -4.18 -10.50 -25.83
N LYS A 270 -5.38 -11.08 -25.88
CA LYS A 270 -6.10 -11.29 -27.14
C LYS A 270 -7.14 -10.17 -27.36
N PRO A 271 -6.74 -8.91 -27.62
CA PRO A 271 -7.70 -7.91 -28.07
C PRO A 271 -8.13 -8.27 -29.50
N GLY A 272 -9.40 -8.69 -29.64
CA GLY A 272 -10.28 -8.10 -30.65
C GLY A 272 -9.92 -8.20 -32.14
N HIS A 273 -9.12 -9.16 -32.61
CA HIS A 273 -8.93 -9.35 -34.06
C HIS A 273 -10.25 -9.65 -34.81
N THR A 274 -11.29 -10.10 -34.11
CA THR A 274 -12.60 -10.41 -34.70
C THR A 274 -13.50 -9.19 -34.93
N LYS A 275 -13.34 -8.08 -34.16
CA LYS A 275 -14.20 -6.88 -34.32
C LYS A 275 -13.72 -5.92 -35.41
N LEU A 276 -12.42 -5.91 -35.72
CA LEU A 276 -11.88 -5.12 -36.83
C LEU A 276 -12.29 -5.70 -38.20
N HIS A 277 -12.41 -7.02 -38.31
CA HIS A 277 -12.77 -7.66 -39.57
C HIS A 277 -14.25 -7.43 -39.97
N SER A 278 -15.16 -7.28 -38.99
CA SER A 278 -16.55 -6.92 -39.25
C SER A 278 -16.72 -5.44 -39.65
N LEU A 279 -15.86 -4.54 -39.15
CA LEU A 279 -15.88 -3.12 -39.53
C LEU A 279 -15.33 -2.92 -40.95
N TYR A 280 -14.35 -3.71 -41.39
CA TYR A 280 -13.85 -3.64 -42.76
C TYR A 280 -14.89 -4.16 -43.77
N ARG A 281 -15.55 -5.28 -43.46
CA ARG A 281 -16.58 -5.88 -44.33
C ARG A 281 -17.81 -4.98 -44.53
N HIS A 282 -18.14 -4.12 -43.57
CA HIS A 282 -19.26 -3.18 -43.72
C HIS A 282 -18.93 -1.94 -44.56
N ARG A 283 -17.65 -1.61 -44.75
CA ARG A 283 -17.23 -0.45 -45.56
C ARG A 283 -17.23 -0.78 -47.05
N GLU A 284 -16.89 -2.02 -47.41
CA GLU A 284 -16.82 -2.48 -48.80
C GLU A 284 -18.22 -2.66 -49.44
N SER A 285 -19.26 -2.92 -48.65
CA SER A 285 -20.65 -2.99 -49.14
C SER A 285 -21.34 -1.62 -49.31
N ARG A 286 -20.63 -0.51 -49.08
CA ARG A 286 -21.16 0.87 -49.19
C ARG A 286 -20.55 1.71 -50.32
N GLU A 287 -19.87 1.10 -51.28
CA GLU A 287 -19.58 1.74 -52.57
C GLU A 287 -20.62 1.31 -53.62
N PRO A 288 -21.77 2.01 -53.74
CA PRO A 288 -22.62 1.89 -54.91
C PRO A 288 -21.97 2.65 -56.07
N GLN A 289 -21.43 1.89 -57.03
CA GLN A 289 -21.69 2.00 -58.46
C GLN A 289 -22.35 3.33 -58.91
N GLU A 290 -21.61 4.43 -58.89
CA GLU A 290 -22.05 5.70 -59.46
C GLU A 290 -21.75 5.68 -60.97
N SER A 291 -22.77 5.23 -61.69
CA SER A 291 -23.29 5.86 -62.91
C SER A 291 -22.35 6.07 -64.09
N GLN A 292 -22.50 5.14 -65.04
CA GLN A 292 -22.20 5.29 -66.46
C GLN A 292 -22.73 6.62 -67.04
N GLU A 293 -21.89 7.26 -67.85
CA GLU A 293 -22.18 8.43 -68.70
C GLU A 293 -23.38 8.21 -69.63
N PRO A 294 -24.23 9.23 -69.85
CA PRO A 294 -25.06 9.31 -71.04
C PRO A 294 -24.25 9.95 -72.18
N GLN A 295 -23.87 9.10 -73.14
CA GLN A 295 -23.23 9.50 -74.39
C GLN A 295 -24.19 10.37 -75.22
N LYS A 296 -23.85 11.66 -75.32
CA LYS A 296 -24.57 12.67 -76.09
C LYS A 296 -24.15 12.56 -77.56
N SER A 297 -24.94 11.89 -78.40
CA SER A 297 -24.80 11.96 -79.87
C SER A 297 -25.89 12.89 -80.42
N GLY A 298 -25.50 14.15 -80.66
CA GLY A 298 -26.25 15.07 -81.49
C GLY A 298 -25.89 14.85 -82.95
N ASN A 299 -26.89 14.58 -83.78
CA ASN A 299 -26.78 14.60 -85.23
C ASN A 299 -27.83 15.59 -85.77
N GLY A 300 -27.39 16.61 -86.49
CA GLY A 300 -28.28 17.61 -87.09
C GLY A 300 -27.53 18.79 -87.70
N ARG A 301 -27.16 18.62 -88.98
CA ARG A 301 -27.08 19.58 -90.09
C ARG A 301 -26.51 20.99 -89.86
#